data_AF-A0A7S2R343-F1
#
_entry.id   AF-A0A7S2R343-F1
#
_cell.length_a   1.000
_cell.length_b   1.000
_cell.length_c   1.000
_cell.angle_alpha   90.00
_cell.angle_beta   90.00
_cell.angle_gamma   90.00
#
_symmetry.space_group_name_H-M   'P 1'
#
loop_
_entity.id
_entity.type
_entity.pdbx_description
1 polymer ?
#
loop_
_entity_poly.entity_id
_entity_poly.type
_entity_poly.pdbx_seq_one_letter_code
_entity_poly.pdbx_strand_id
1 'polypeptide(L)'
;ILGDDISSGISVLISRAGDVIPQVIKRVDTIKSSSSNQTPILLTPPLVCPACGSATAQEDKIVRCTNVHCTSRSVQSLVHAFSRMALDIPGLSEARLRQFQLIADIQFSCQVFSLSIQQLEEMPRWGTLSAQKLLKNLVTLK
;
A
#
# COMPACT_ATOMS: atom_id res chain seq x y z
N ILE A 1 9.57 -13.25 -13.13
CA ILE A 1 10.02 -14.04 -11.93
C ILE A 1 9.48 -15.47 -11.98
N LEU A 2 8.16 -15.69 -11.85
CA LEU A 2 7.56 -17.03 -11.91
C LEU A 2 7.36 -17.57 -13.35
N GLY A 3 7.62 -16.75 -14.39
CA GLY A 3 7.54 -17.17 -15.80
C GLY A 3 8.51 -16.46 -16.76
N ASP A 4 9.47 -15.68 -16.24
CA ASP A 4 10.41 -14.89 -17.06
C ASP A 4 11.89 -15.22 -16.78
N ASP A 5 12.17 -16.31 -16.04
CA ASP A 5 13.53 -16.74 -15.64
C ASP A 5 14.40 -15.62 -15.05
N ILE A 6 13.77 -14.77 -14.23
CA ILE A 6 14.41 -13.67 -13.51
C ILE A 6 14.74 -14.15 -12.10
N SER A 7 16.03 -14.22 -11.80
CA SER A 7 16.61 -14.55 -10.49
C SER A 7 17.51 -13.40 -10.01
N SER A 8 17.84 -13.38 -8.71
CA SER A 8 18.78 -12.40 -8.19
C SER A 8 20.17 -12.56 -8.81
N GLY A 9 20.91 -11.45 -8.99
CA GLY A 9 22.29 -11.47 -9.50
C GLY A 9 22.42 -11.45 -11.03
N ILE A 10 21.31 -11.33 -11.76
CA ILE A 10 21.29 -11.30 -13.22
C ILE A 10 21.17 -9.86 -13.74
N SER A 11 21.77 -9.59 -14.90
CA SER A 11 21.57 -8.33 -15.63
C SER A 11 20.23 -8.31 -16.36
N VAL A 12 19.51 -7.20 -16.24
CA VAL A 12 18.19 -7.02 -16.87
C VAL A 12 18.13 -5.70 -17.64
N LEU A 13 17.34 -5.71 -18.72
CA LEU A 13 17.00 -4.49 -19.45
C LEU A 13 15.81 -3.81 -18.77
N ILE A 14 16.00 -2.57 -18.34
CA ILE A 14 14.96 -1.74 -17.73
C ILE A 14 14.52 -0.70 -18.75
N SER A 15 13.21 -0.50 -18.89
CA SER A 15 12.64 0.63 -19.64
C SER A 15 11.90 1.57 -18.71
N ARG A 16 12.04 2.86 -18.99
CA ARG A 16 11.34 3.94 -18.31
C ARG A 16 10.83 4.90 -19.38
N ALA A 17 9.56 5.26 -19.30
CA ALA A 17 8.97 6.33 -20.09
C ALA A 17 8.57 7.47 -19.13
N GLY A 18 9.19 8.64 -19.29
CA GLY A 18 8.93 9.81 -18.44
C GLY A 18 9.16 9.56 -16.95
N ASP A 19 8.28 10.07 -16.10
CA ASP A 19 8.35 9.96 -14.64
C ASP A 19 7.49 8.83 -14.05
N VAL A 20 7.36 7.72 -14.76
CA VAL A 20 6.64 6.51 -14.31
C VAL A 20 7.62 5.48 -13.70
N ILE A 21 7.11 4.61 -12.82
CA ILE A 21 7.87 3.48 -12.26
C ILE A 21 8.45 2.63 -13.41
N PRO A 22 9.79 2.45 -13.48
CA PRO A 22 10.42 1.66 -14.53
C PRO A 22 9.98 0.19 -14.53
N GLN A 23 10.01 -0.44 -15.70
CA GLN A 23 9.65 -1.84 -15.87
C GLN A 23 10.85 -2.66 -16.35
N VAL A 24 10.99 -3.87 -15.82
CA VAL A 24 11.95 -4.87 -16.30
C VAL A 24 11.36 -5.51 -17.55
N ILE A 25 12.03 -5.35 -18.71
CA ILE A 25 11.53 -5.88 -19.99
C ILE A 25 11.98 -7.33 -20.20
N LYS A 26 13.28 -7.59 -20.00
CA LYS A 26 13.85 -8.91 -20.25
C LYS A 26 15.19 -9.07 -19.54
N ARG A 27 15.57 -10.33 -19.33
CA ARG A 27 16.92 -10.73 -18.94
C ARG A 27 17.92 -10.45 -20.07
N VAL A 28 19.17 -10.16 -19.71
CA VAL A 28 20.30 -10.00 -20.63
C VAL A 28 21.38 -11.01 -20.26
N ASP A 29 21.65 -11.96 -21.16
CA ASP A 29 22.63 -13.04 -20.92
C ASP A 29 24.08 -12.66 -21.19
N THR A 30 24.31 -11.48 -21.77
CA THR A 30 25.58 -11.16 -22.46
C THR A 30 26.64 -10.51 -21.57
N ILE A 31 26.30 -10.03 -20.37
CA ILE A 31 27.31 -9.47 -19.46
C ILE A 31 27.85 -10.60 -18.60
N LYS A 32 28.76 -11.40 -19.17
CA LYS A 32 29.67 -12.24 -18.38
C LYS A 32 30.59 -11.31 -17.60
N SER A 33 30.11 -10.77 -16.49
CA SER A 33 31.00 -10.21 -15.48
C SER A 33 31.83 -11.38 -14.97
N SER A 34 33.11 -11.40 -15.33
CA SER A 34 34.13 -12.38 -14.98
C SER A 34 34.43 -12.46 -13.46
N SER A 35 33.49 -12.01 -12.62
CA SER A 35 33.68 -11.75 -11.19
C SER A 35 32.58 -12.33 -10.30
N SER A 36 31.41 -12.72 -10.81
CA SER A 36 30.31 -13.19 -9.96
C SER A 36 30.08 -14.70 -10.08
N ASN A 37 30.70 -15.47 -9.18
CA ASN A 37 30.25 -16.82 -8.76
C ASN A 37 28.89 -16.74 -8.00
N GLN A 38 27.94 -15.94 -8.49
CA GLN A 38 26.63 -15.82 -7.86
C GLN A 38 25.70 -16.83 -8.53
N THR A 39 25.38 -17.88 -7.79
CA THR A 39 24.31 -18.79 -8.16
C THR A 39 23.00 -18.02 -8.15
N PRO A 40 22.21 -18.04 -9.24
CA PRO A 40 20.94 -17.33 -9.29
C PRO A 40 20.00 -17.88 -8.22
N ILE A 41 19.54 -17.03 -7.29
CA ILE A 41 18.54 -17.41 -6.28
C ILE A 41 17.16 -17.27 -6.91
N LEU A 42 16.42 -18.37 -6.91
CA LEU A 42 15.03 -18.37 -7.34
C LEU A 42 14.20 -17.50 -6.38
N LEU A 43 13.60 -16.44 -6.91
CA LEU A 43 12.69 -15.59 -6.15
C LEU A 43 11.35 -16.30 -6.03
N THR A 44 11.03 -16.78 -4.83
CA THR A 44 9.76 -17.41 -4.52
C THR A 44 8.78 -16.41 -3.91
N PRO A 45 7.48 -16.50 -4.22
CA PRO A 45 6.48 -15.66 -3.57
C PRO A 45 6.47 -15.94 -2.06
N PRO A 46 6.26 -14.91 -1.22
CA PRO A 46 6.25 -15.09 0.22
C PRO A 46 5.03 -15.91 0.64
N LEU A 47 5.23 -16.99 1.39
CA LEU A 47 4.15 -17.80 1.99
C LEU A 47 3.45 -17.07 3.16
N VAL A 48 4.11 -16.03 3.68
CA VAL A 48 3.66 -15.24 4.83
C VAL A 48 3.73 -13.76 4.47
N CYS A 49 2.69 -13.01 4.81
CA CYS A 49 2.56 -11.59 4.53
C CYS A 49 3.66 -10.82 5.28
N PRO A 50 4.49 -10.02 4.59
CA PRO A 50 5.57 -9.26 5.24
C PRO A 50 5.06 -8.13 6.13
N ALA A 51 3.79 -7.72 5.99
CA ALA A 51 3.19 -6.66 6.78
C ALA A 51 2.55 -7.14 8.09
N CYS A 52 1.99 -8.35 8.14
CA CYS A 52 1.21 -8.83 9.29
C CYS A 52 1.50 -10.27 9.73
N GLY A 53 2.40 -10.99 9.05
CA GLY A 53 2.76 -12.36 9.43
C GLY A 53 1.70 -13.43 9.15
N SER A 54 0.57 -13.08 8.52
CA SER A 54 -0.48 -14.04 8.16
C SER A 54 -0.16 -14.80 6.87
N ALA A 55 -0.79 -15.96 6.64
CA ALA A 55 -0.61 -16.72 5.41
C ALA A 55 -0.99 -15.91 4.14
N THR A 56 -0.33 -16.21 3.04
CA THR A 56 -0.71 -15.71 1.71
C THR A 56 -1.41 -16.79 0.89
N ALA A 57 -2.25 -16.37 -0.04
CA ALA A 57 -2.85 -17.22 -1.05
C ALA A 57 -2.53 -16.66 -2.44
N GLN A 58 -2.26 -17.57 -3.38
CA GLN A 58 -2.08 -17.20 -4.77
C GLN A 58 -3.41 -17.31 -5.51
N GLU A 59 -3.81 -16.21 -6.14
CA GLU A 59 -4.97 -16.12 -7.03
C GLU A 59 -4.44 -15.68 -8.41
N ASP A 60 -4.48 -16.60 -9.38
CA ASP A 60 -3.86 -16.45 -10.69
C ASP A 60 -2.37 -16.10 -10.62
N LYS A 61 -2.00 -14.89 -11.07
CA LYS A 61 -0.64 -14.34 -11.06
C LYS A 61 -0.39 -13.40 -9.88
N ILE A 62 -1.35 -13.25 -8.96
CA ILE A 62 -1.29 -12.30 -7.85
C ILE A 62 -1.28 -13.07 -6.53
N VAL A 63 -0.37 -12.69 -5.64
CA VAL A 63 -0.32 -13.23 -4.28
C VAL A 63 -0.98 -12.22 -3.35
N ARG A 64 -1.98 -12.66 -2.58
CA ARG A 64 -2.74 -11.83 -1.64
C ARG A 64 -2.59 -12.32 -0.20
N CYS A 65 -2.60 -11.38 0.74
CA CYS A 65 -2.72 -11.70 2.15
C CYS A 65 -4.16 -12.16 2.45
N THR A 66 -4.33 -13.29 3.13
CA THR A 66 -5.66 -13.85 3.45
C THR A 66 -6.32 -13.14 4.63
N ASN A 67 -5.54 -12.59 5.55
CA ASN A 67 -6.05 -11.89 6.73
C ASN A 67 -6.76 -10.59 6.36
N VAL A 68 -8.07 -10.53 6.61
CA VAL A 68 -8.93 -9.37 6.30
C VAL A 68 -8.66 -8.20 7.25
N HIS A 69 -8.18 -8.49 8.46
CA HIS A 69 -7.78 -7.50 9.47
C HIS A 69 -6.32 -7.06 9.35
N CYS A 70 -5.64 -7.42 8.26
CA CYS A 70 -4.29 -6.93 7.98
C CYS A 70 -4.31 -5.40 7.91
N THR A 71 -3.49 -4.73 8.73
CA THR A 71 -3.34 -3.27 8.79
C THR A 71 -3.19 -2.62 7.41
N SER A 72 -2.34 -3.21 6.56
CA SER A 72 -2.12 -2.72 5.20
C SER A 72 -3.37 -2.83 4.31
N ARG A 73 -4.18 -3.87 4.50
CA ARG A 73 -5.47 -4.02 3.79
C ARG A 73 -6.52 -3.06 4.34
N SER A 74 -6.58 -2.89 5.65
CA SER A 74 -7.51 -1.95 6.29
C SER A 74 -7.26 -0.53 5.81
N VAL A 75 -6.01 -0.05 5.81
CA VAL A 75 -5.64 1.25 5.25
C VAL A 75 -6.08 1.39 3.80
N GLN A 76 -5.77 0.41 2.94
CA GLN A 76 -6.13 0.49 1.53
C GLN A 76 -7.65 0.49 1.31
N SER A 77 -8.39 -0.23 2.16
CA SER A 77 -9.85 -0.27 2.15
C SER A 77 -10.43 1.10 2.55
N LEU A 78 -9.85 1.76 3.55
CA LEU A 78 -10.21 3.14 3.91
C LEU A 78 -9.91 4.11 2.76
N VAL A 79 -8.73 4.02 2.15
CA VAL A 79 -8.34 4.87 1.01
C VAL A 79 -9.32 4.73 -0.14
N HIS A 80 -9.72 3.49 -0.45
CA HIS A 80 -10.73 3.24 -1.46
C HIS A 80 -12.10 3.83 -1.07
N ALA A 81 -12.57 3.57 0.16
CA ALA A 81 -13.86 4.03 0.65
C ALA A 81 -14.00 5.56 0.62
N PHE A 82 -12.94 6.30 0.94
CA PHE A 82 -12.93 7.77 0.94
C PHE A 82 -12.32 8.37 -0.33
N SER A 83 -12.12 7.58 -1.37
CA SER A 83 -11.62 8.07 -2.66
C SER A 83 -12.67 8.97 -3.34
N ARG A 84 -12.22 9.76 -4.32
CA ARG A 84 -13.09 10.60 -5.14
C ARG A 84 -14.18 9.83 -5.91
N MET A 85 -13.96 8.53 -6.13
CA MET A 85 -14.91 7.66 -6.86
C MET A 85 -15.86 6.91 -5.92
N ALA A 86 -15.75 7.12 -4.61
CA ALA A 86 -16.55 6.46 -3.59
C ALA A 86 -17.27 7.53 -2.74
N LEU A 87 -16.96 7.63 -1.44
CA LEU A 87 -17.62 8.60 -0.54
C LEU A 87 -17.17 10.06 -0.75
N ASP A 88 -16.09 10.29 -1.52
CA ASP A 88 -15.54 11.60 -1.89
C ASP A 88 -15.53 12.63 -0.75
N ILE A 89 -14.92 12.28 0.39
CA ILE A 89 -14.87 13.17 1.56
C ILE A 89 -13.63 14.06 1.47
N PRO A 90 -13.78 15.38 1.22
CA PRO A 90 -12.63 16.25 1.06
C PRO A 90 -11.87 16.38 2.38
N GLY A 91 -10.55 16.31 2.28
CA GLY A 91 -9.67 16.38 3.45
C GLY A 91 -9.28 15.02 4.04
N LEU A 92 -9.76 13.90 3.50
CA LEU A 92 -9.21 12.57 3.79
C LEU A 92 -8.21 12.16 2.72
N SER A 93 -6.94 12.48 2.94
CA SER A 93 -5.85 11.94 2.14
C SER A 93 -5.40 10.57 2.66
N GLU A 94 -4.73 9.78 1.82
CA GLU A 94 -4.13 8.51 2.23
C GLU A 94 -3.23 8.66 3.47
N ALA A 95 -2.44 9.74 3.53
CA ALA A 95 -1.57 10.01 4.68
C ALA A 95 -2.36 10.19 5.98
N ARG A 96 -3.53 10.86 5.94
CA ARG A 96 -4.41 11.03 7.11
C ARG A 96 -5.08 9.72 7.51
N LEU A 97 -5.52 8.91 6.54
CA LEU A 97 -6.11 7.60 6.82
C LEU A 97 -5.09 6.63 7.43
N ARG A 98 -3.84 6.65 6.94
CA ARG A 98 -2.72 5.93 7.57
C ARG A 98 -2.47 6.39 8.99
N GLN A 99 -2.53 7.70 9.24
CA GLN A 99 -2.39 8.27 10.57
C GLN A 99 -3.52 7.82 11.51
N PHE A 100 -4.76 7.79 11.04
CA PHE A 100 -5.91 7.30 11.81
C PHE A 100 -5.75 5.83 12.20
N GLN A 101 -5.28 5.01 11.27
CA GLN A 101 -5.00 3.61 11.54
C GLN A 101 -3.82 3.43 12.52
N LEU A 102 -2.80 4.29 12.46
CA LEU A 102 -1.64 4.21 13.34
C LEU A 102 -1.91 4.72 14.77
N ILE A 103 -2.67 5.80 14.93
CA ILE A 103 -2.86 6.50 16.21
C ILE A 103 -4.14 6.07 16.92
N ALA A 104 -5.23 5.86 16.15
CA ALA A 104 -6.56 5.57 16.70
C ALA A 104 -7.04 4.14 16.39
N ASP A 105 -6.19 3.28 15.82
CA ASP A 105 -6.51 1.91 15.39
C ASP A 105 -7.82 1.82 14.58
N ILE A 106 -8.03 2.81 13.71
CA ILE A 106 -9.18 2.82 12.80
C ILE A 106 -8.92 1.82 11.67
N GLN A 107 -9.76 0.80 11.61
CA GLN A 107 -9.68 -0.27 10.62
C GLN A 107 -10.86 -0.29 9.65
N PHE A 108 -12.00 0.26 10.08
CA PHE A 108 -13.25 0.26 9.31
C PHE A 108 -13.71 1.67 8.98
N SER A 109 -14.32 1.85 7.81
CA SER A 109 -14.80 3.16 7.35
C SER A 109 -15.84 3.77 8.30
N CYS A 110 -16.69 2.94 8.92
CA CYS A 110 -17.68 3.39 9.90
C CYS A 110 -17.06 4.10 11.11
N GLN A 111 -15.87 3.68 11.55
CA GLN A 111 -15.19 4.27 12.71
C GLN A 111 -14.71 5.70 12.44
N VAL A 112 -14.43 6.05 11.18
CA VAL A 112 -14.03 7.42 10.79
C VAL A 112 -15.14 8.43 11.08
N PHE A 113 -16.40 8.01 10.96
CA PHE A 113 -17.56 8.87 11.27
C PHE A 113 -17.75 9.12 12.77
N SER A 114 -17.06 8.36 13.63
CA SER A 114 -17.13 8.49 15.09
C SER A 114 -15.97 9.30 15.69
N LEU A 115 -15.08 9.84 14.85
CA LEU A 115 -13.95 10.66 15.32
C LEU A 115 -14.43 11.94 16.01
N SER A 116 -13.85 12.24 17.17
CA SER A 116 -14.09 13.50 17.87
C SER A 116 -13.09 14.58 17.46
N ILE A 117 -13.44 15.84 17.70
CA ILE A 117 -12.52 16.96 17.45
C ILE A 117 -11.25 16.86 18.30
N GLN A 118 -11.39 16.42 19.56
CA GLN A 118 -10.28 16.26 20.50
C GLN A 118 -9.29 15.20 19.99
N GLN A 119 -9.80 14.05 19.53
CA GLN A 119 -8.96 13.00 18.95
C GLN A 119 -8.19 13.48 17.72
N LEU A 120 -8.81 14.31 16.86
CA LEU A 120 -8.14 14.87 15.70
C LEU A 120 -7.06 15.87 16.11
N GLU A 121 -7.33 16.75 17.07
CA GLU A 121 -6.36 17.76 17.53
C GLU A 121 -5.13 17.18 18.24
N GLU A 122 -5.27 16.02 18.88
CA GLU A 122 -4.15 15.28 19.48
C GLU A 122 -3.20 14.68 18.42
N MET A 123 -3.68 14.51 17.18
CA MET A 123 -2.87 13.94 16.11
C MET A 123 -1.92 14.97 15.48
N PRO A 124 -0.68 14.58 15.11
CA PRO A 124 0.27 15.50 14.52
C PRO A 124 -0.26 16.10 13.21
N ARG A 125 -0.02 17.40 13.01
CA ARG A 125 -0.42 18.18 11.83
C ARG A 125 -1.94 18.35 11.64
N TRP A 126 -2.71 18.19 12.71
CA TRP A 126 -4.09 18.67 12.77
C TRP A 126 -4.14 20.00 13.52
N GLY A 127 -4.88 20.95 12.95
CA GLY A 127 -5.28 22.17 13.65
C GLY A 127 -6.80 22.23 13.78
N THR A 128 -7.30 23.00 14.74
CA THR A 128 -8.72 23.15 15.06
C THR A 128 -9.61 23.38 13.84
N LEU A 129 -9.23 24.33 12.98
CA LEU A 129 -9.96 24.63 11.74
C LEU A 129 -10.02 23.43 10.79
N SER A 130 -8.93 22.67 10.67
CA SER A 130 -8.86 21.50 9.80
C SER A 130 -9.68 20.32 10.34
N ALA A 131 -9.70 20.13 11.66
CA ALA A 131 -10.50 19.11 12.34
C ALA A 131 -12.00 19.42 12.20
N GLN A 132 -12.41 20.66 12.51
CA GLN A 132 -13.79 21.12 12.33
C GLN A 132 -14.27 20.95 10.88
N LYS A 133 -13.41 21.32 9.91
CA LYS A 133 -13.75 21.17 8.49
C LYS A 133 -13.94 19.71 8.10
N LEU A 134 -13.10 18.79 8.61
CA LEU A 134 -13.29 17.37 8.35
C LEU A 134 -14.61 16.86 8.93
N LEU A 135 -14.91 17.16 10.20
CA LEU A 135 -16.13 16.70 10.86
C LEU A 135 -17.38 17.21 10.13
N LYS A 136 -17.35 18.46 9.66
CA LYS A 136 -18.43 19.00 8.83
C LYS A 136 -18.60 18.21 7.53
N ASN A 137 -17.50 17.86 6.86
CA ASN A 137 -17.54 17.08 5.62
C ASN A 137 -18.04 15.64 5.86
N LEU A 138 -17.74 15.04 7.01
CA LEU A 138 -18.22 13.70 7.37
C LEU A 138 -19.74 13.64 7.57
N VAL A 139 -20.36 14.72 8.04
CA VAL A 139 -21.81 14.79 8.23
C VAL A 139 -22.55 15.12 6.92
N THR A 140 -21.93 15.93 6.05
CA THR A 140 -22.57 16.45 4.84
C THR A 140 -22.38 15.52 3.64
N LEU A 141 -22.46 14.20 3.84
CA LEU A 141 -22.31 13.21 2.76
C LEU A 141 -23.16 13.64 1.55
N LYS A 142 -22.50 13.82 0.40
CA LYS A 142 -23.13 14.19 -0.86
C LYS A 142 -23.51 12.96 -1.67
#